data_AF-A0A6P5YSX8-F1
#
_entry.id   AF-A0A6P5YSX8-F1
#
_cell.length_a   1.000
_cell.length_b   1.000
_cell.length_c   1.000
_cell.angle_alpha   90.00
_cell.angle_beta   90.00
_cell.angle_gamma   90.00
#
_symmetry.space_group_name_H-M   'P 1'
#
loop_
_entity.id
_entity.type
_entity.pdbx_description
1 polymer ?
#
loop_
_entity_poly.entity_id
_entity_poly.type
_entity_poly.pdbx_seq_one_letter_code
_entity_poly.pdbx_strand_id
1 'polypeptide(L)'
;MPVRVAESSAPSQVSGTNSGHTSSPAYTLLSVGQAFSGTQNVSSLQKEEAWRVNVRIQGCDLEHGYLCGTMEALNVPMADTPVVTFWEGEIVDTKNYTFYTGKWEASPEDDKRHWTKFPSFTPLLSQVENDGGKSLDLSNYPYIFMRWKEQYFVNVGTDCGLTIAGFYYVCFSCSDGSINGFYYDPNSRYLYFFLVFYIFVN
;
A
#
# COMPACT_ATOMS: atom_id res chain seq x y z
N MET A 1 -19.26 -77.87 19.22
CA MET A 1 -19.69 -76.53 19.71
C MET A 1 -18.74 -75.48 19.12
N PRO A 2 -19.20 -74.26 18.79
CA PRO A 2 -19.39 -73.86 17.37
C PRO A 2 -18.47 -72.73 16.83
N VAL A 3 -18.63 -72.55 15.51
CA VAL A 3 -18.25 -71.48 14.55
C VAL A 3 -18.16 -70.04 15.09
N ARG A 4 -17.18 -69.25 14.59
CA ARG A 4 -17.38 -67.89 14.01
C ARG A 4 -16.14 -67.29 13.33
N VAL A 5 -16.40 -66.69 12.16
CA VAL A 5 -15.58 -65.71 11.42
C VAL A 5 -15.93 -64.30 11.93
N ALA A 6 -14.96 -63.40 12.05
CA ALA A 6 -15.10 -61.93 12.09
C ALA A 6 -13.68 -61.33 12.00
N GLU A 7 -13.31 -60.64 10.91
CA GLU A 7 -13.52 -59.21 10.60
C GLU A 7 -12.31 -58.33 10.91
N SER A 8 -12.14 -57.35 10.02
CA SER A 8 -11.07 -56.37 9.92
C SER A 8 -10.86 -55.51 11.17
N SER A 9 -9.61 -55.15 11.43
CA SER A 9 -9.29 -53.89 12.13
C SER A 9 -7.98 -53.31 11.59
N ALA A 10 -8.09 -52.18 10.88
CA ALA A 10 -6.99 -51.28 10.63
C ALA A 10 -6.72 -50.46 11.90
N PRO A 11 -5.46 -50.11 12.21
CA PRO A 11 -5.20 -49.02 13.15
C PRO A 11 -4.58 -47.80 12.45
N SER A 12 -5.33 -46.70 12.60
CA SER A 12 -4.83 -45.42 13.10
C SER A 12 -3.97 -44.54 12.19
N GLN A 13 -4.62 -43.49 11.71
CA GLN A 13 -4.00 -42.23 11.34
C GLN A 13 -3.13 -41.69 12.48
N VAL A 14 -1.92 -41.22 12.14
CA VAL A 14 -1.23 -40.20 12.92
C VAL A 14 -1.17 -38.96 12.05
N SER A 15 -1.98 -37.99 12.45
CA SER A 15 -2.02 -36.63 11.97
C SER A 15 -0.66 -35.96 12.19
N GLY A 16 -0.07 -35.49 11.11
CA GLY A 16 1.09 -34.60 11.10
C GLY A 16 0.85 -33.49 10.10
N THR A 17 -0.20 -32.69 10.32
CA THR A 17 -0.38 -31.41 9.63
C THR A 17 0.71 -30.46 10.11
N ASN A 18 1.86 -30.48 9.45
CA ASN A 18 2.69 -29.29 9.36
C ASN A 18 1.95 -28.31 8.44
N SER A 19 1.11 -27.47 9.04
CA SER A 19 0.60 -26.25 8.42
C SER A 19 1.79 -25.31 8.21
N GLY A 20 2.54 -25.57 7.14
CA GLY A 20 3.36 -24.53 6.53
C GLY A 20 2.40 -23.44 6.09
N HIS A 21 2.40 -22.33 6.81
CA HIS A 21 1.85 -21.08 6.31
C HIS A 21 2.69 -20.70 5.08
N THR A 22 2.34 -21.22 3.91
CA THR A 22 2.80 -20.67 2.65
C THR A 22 2.12 -19.33 2.52
N SER A 23 2.80 -18.28 3.00
CA SER A 23 2.41 -16.90 2.74
C SER A 23 2.13 -16.75 1.24
N SER A 24 0.98 -16.20 0.89
CA SER A 24 0.62 -15.93 -0.51
C SER A 24 1.78 -15.17 -1.18
N PRO A 25 2.18 -15.52 -2.43
CA PRO A 25 3.30 -14.89 -3.14
C PRO A 25 3.22 -13.35 -3.15
N ALA A 26 1.99 -12.82 -3.13
CA ALA A 26 1.66 -11.41 -3.16
C ALA A 26 2.34 -10.56 -2.06
N TYR A 27 2.62 -11.12 -0.88
CA TYR A 27 3.18 -10.35 0.24
C TYR A 27 4.70 -10.46 0.38
N THR A 28 5.37 -11.28 -0.44
CA THR A 28 6.84 -11.41 -0.36
C THR A 28 7.54 -10.09 -0.72
N LEU A 29 7.00 -9.38 -1.70
CA LEU A 29 7.54 -8.13 -2.23
C LEU A 29 7.11 -6.89 -1.41
N LEU A 30 6.10 -7.00 -0.53
CA LEU A 30 5.68 -5.94 0.39
C LEU A 30 5.98 -6.39 1.83
N SER A 31 7.26 -6.46 2.17
CA SER A 31 7.74 -6.96 3.46
C SER A 31 8.74 -6.00 4.12
N VAL A 32 8.93 -6.16 5.43
CA VAL A 32 9.89 -5.34 6.19
C VAL A 32 11.29 -5.47 5.61
N GLY A 33 11.97 -4.33 5.43
CA GLY A 33 13.30 -4.24 4.85
C GLY A 33 13.31 -4.02 3.34
N GLN A 34 12.19 -4.23 2.64
CA GLN A 34 12.08 -3.94 1.22
C GLN A 34 12.31 -2.45 0.96
N ALA A 35 13.04 -2.17 -0.12
CA ALA A 35 13.37 -0.83 -0.55
C ALA A 35 12.95 -0.64 -2.00
N PHE A 36 12.45 0.56 -2.29
CA PHE A 36 11.91 0.95 -3.58
C PHE A 36 12.57 2.25 -3.99
N SER A 37 12.83 2.40 -5.28
CA SER A 37 13.37 3.64 -5.84
C SER A 37 12.50 4.09 -6.99
N GLY A 38 12.30 5.39 -7.08
CA GLY A 38 11.29 5.96 -7.97
C GLY A 38 11.46 7.44 -8.20
N THR A 39 10.41 8.03 -8.75
CA THR A 39 10.30 9.46 -8.99
C THR A 39 8.95 9.99 -8.53
N GLN A 40 8.97 11.18 -7.94
CA GLN A 40 7.81 12.02 -7.73
C GLN A 40 7.78 13.07 -8.83
N ASN A 41 6.79 12.96 -9.71
CA ASN A 41 6.54 13.94 -10.75
C ASN A 41 5.57 14.98 -10.19
N VAL A 42 6.02 16.24 -10.20
CA VAL A 42 5.28 17.40 -9.73
C VAL A 42 4.87 18.22 -10.94
N SER A 43 3.57 18.40 -11.15
CA SER A 43 3.05 19.27 -12.20
C SER A 43 2.35 20.48 -11.59
N SER A 44 2.85 21.66 -11.96
CA SER A 44 2.21 22.95 -11.72
C SER A 44 1.88 23.62 -13.06
N LEU A 45 1.03 24.65 -13.04
CA LEU A 45 0.72 25.45 -14.24
C LEU A 45 1.95 26.06 -14.94
N GLN A 46 3.09 26.13 -14.26
CA GLN A 46 4.28 26.85 -14.72
C GLN A 46 5.51 25.96 -14.91
N LYS A 47 5.53 24.76 -14.31
CA LYS A 47 6.73 23.92 -14.26
C LYS A 47 6.38 22.46 -13.99
N GLU A 48 7.07 21.58 -14.71
CA GLU A 48 7.15 20.15 -14.44
C GLU A 48 8.50 19.85 -13.76
N GLU A 49 8.47 19.10 -12.67
CA GLU A 49 9.65 18.64 -11.96
C GLU A 49 9.54 17.15 -11.68
N ALA A 50 10.68 16.46 -11.64
CA ALA A 50 10.76 15.06 -11.24
C ALA A 50 11.83 14.93 -10.16
N TRP A 51 11.43 14.54 -8.96
CA TRP A 51 12.34 14.32 -7.84
C TRP A 51 12.57 12.82 -7.67
N ARG A 52 13.83 12.40 -7.47
CA ARG A 52 14.09 11.00 -7.13
C ARG A 52 13.61 10.76 -5.71
N VAL A 53 12.97 9.61 -5.49
CA VAL A 53 12.47 9.23 -4.17
C VAL A 53 12.83 7.79 -3.87
N ASN A 54 13.32 7.52 -2.67
CA ASN A 54 13.52 6.18 -2.14
C ASN A 54 12.51 5.91 -1.03
N VAL A 55 11.95 4.70 -0.97
CA VAL A 55 11.05 4.26 0.09
C VAL A 55 11.61 3.00 0.73
N ARG A 56 11.48 2.88 2.05
CA ARG A 56 11.83 1.67 2.79
C ARG A 56 10.70 1.29 3.72
N ILE A 57 10.26 0.03 3.63
CA ILE A 57 9.30 -0.55 4.56
C ILE A 57 10.02 -0.93 5.85
N GLN A 58 9.54 -0.42 6.98
CA GLN A 58 10.14 -0.64 8.30
C GLN A 58 9.24 -1.47 9.23
N GLY A 59 7.92 -1.36 9.06
CA GLY A 59 6.94 -2.15 9.78
C GLY A 59 5.82 -2.61 8.86
N CYS A 60 5.28 -3.79 9.12
CA CYS A 60 4.13 -4.33 8.39
C CYS A 60 3.34 -5.26 9.31
N ASP A 61 2.07 -4.95 9.50
CA ASP A 61 1.09 -5.72 10.26
C ASP A 61 -0.16 -5.87 9.39
N LEU A 62 -0.19 -6.95 8.61
CA LEU A 62 -1.28 -7.22 7.67
C LEU A 62 -2.59 -7.55 8.39
N GLU A 63 -2.56 -8.01 9.64
CA GLU A 63 -3.77 -8.37 10.38
C GLU A 63 -4.60 -7.14 10.73
N HIS A 64 -3.91 -6.04 11.06
CA HIS A 64 -4.49 -4.74 11.37
C HIS A 64 -4.48 -3.77 10.18
N GLY A 65 -4.08 -4.23 8.99
CA GLY A 65 -4.03 -3.41 7.78
C GLY A 65 -3.04 -2.25 7.89
N TYR A 66 -1.93 -2.43 8.59
CA TYR A 66 -0.95 -1.39 8.88
C TYR A 66 0.40 -1.67 8.22
N LEU A 67 1.08 -0.61 7.81
CA LEU A 67 2.50 -0.63 7.45
C LEU A 67 3.11 0.74 7.72
N CYS A 68 4.42 0.82 7.84
CA CYS A 68 5.11 2.09 7.99
C CYS A 68 6.52 2.03 7.43
N GLY A 69 7.12 3.21 7.26
CA GLY A 69 8.43 3.31 6.67
C GLY A 69 8.94 4.74 6.59
N THR A 70 10.02 4.88 5.83
CA THR A 70 10.58 6.18 5.50
C THR A 70 10.50 6.44 4.00
N MET A 71 10.32 7.69 3.64
CA MET A 71 10.44 8.20 2.28
C MET A 71 11.57 9.23 2.26
N GLU A 72 12.48 9.12 1.29
CA GLU A 72 13.64 9.99 1.12
C GLU A 72 13.52 10.68 -0.24
N ALA A 73 13.30 11.99 -0.26
CA ALA A 73 13.29 12.82 -1.46
C ALA A 73 14.69 13.39 -1.71
N LEU A 74 15.26 13.08 -2.87
CA LEU A 74 16.58 13.56 -3.30
C LEU A 74 16.47 14.77 -4.21
N ASN A 75 17.47 15.64 -4.17
CA ASN A 75 17.60 16.84 -5.01
C ASN A 75 16.43 17.82 -4.89
N VAL A 76 15.87 17.94 -3.68
CA VAL A 76 14.87 18.97 -3.38
C VAL A 76 15.53 20.35 -3.58
N PRO A 77 14.97 21.27 -4.40
CA PRO A 77 15.66 22.50 -4.86
C PRO A 77 16.24 23.40 -3.77
N MET A 78 15.77 23.27 -2.52
CA MET A 78 16.13 24.12 -1.39
C MET A 78 16.79 23.35 -0.23
N ALA A 79 17.16 22.08 -0.43
CA ALA A 79 17.76 21.26 0.63
C ALA A 79 19.18 20.80 0.25
N ASP A 80 20.13 21.04 1.16
CA ASP A 80 21.53 20.60 1.01
C ASP A 80 21.72 19.09 1.19
N THR A 81 20.71 18.43 1.77
CA THR A 81 20.68 16.98 2.01
C THR A 81 19.31 16.42 1.60
N PRO A 82 19.20 15.12 1.30
CA PRO A 82 17.91 14.49 1.04
C PRO A 82 16.94 14.74 2.20
N VAL A 83 15.68 15.02 1.90
CA VAL A 83 14.64 15.20 2.91
C VAL A 83 14.01 13.85 3.21
N VAL A 84 14.04 13.44 4.48
CA VAL A 84 13.49 12.15 4.93
C VAL A 84 12.25 12.39 5.78
N THR A 85 11.19 11.66 5.49
CA THR A 85 9.94 11.67 6.24
C THR A 85 9.60 10.26 6.72
N PHE A 86 9.01 10.17 7.91
CA PHE A 86 8.38 8.94 8.39
C PHE A 86 6.92 8.95 7.98
N TRP A 87 6.42 7.80 7.54
CA TRP A 87 5.03 7.65 7.11
C TRP A 87 4.41 6.39 7.68
N GLU A 88 3.09 6.45 7.86
CA GLU A 88 2.24 5.32 8.22
C GLU A 88 1.25 5.05 7.10
N GLY A 89 0.92 3.79 6.92
CA GLY A 89 0.14 3.27 5.82
C GLY A 89 -1.05 2.48 6.30
N GLU A 90 -2.17 2.62 5.59
CA GLU A 90 -3.36 1.80 5.72
C GLU A 90 -3.48 0.89 4.51
N ILE A 91 -3.69 -0.41 4.72
CA ILE A 91 -3.99 -1.38 3.67
C ILE A 91 -5.51 -1.45 3.52
N VAL A 92 -6.00 -1.17 2.32
CA VAL A 92 -7.42 -1.30 1.99
C VAL A 92 -7.73 -2.77 1.78
N ASP A 93 -8.28 -3.40 2.82
CA ASP A 93 -8.52 -4.84 2.91
C ASP A 93 -9.99 -5.20 3.13
N THR A 94 -10.88 -4.19 3.10
CA THR A 94 -12.34 -4.29 3.32
C THR A 94 -12.77 -4.72 4.72
N LYS A 95 -11.81 -5.02 5.61
CA LYS A 95 -12.01 -5.43 7.02
C LYS A 95 -11.66 -4.29 7.97
N ASN A 96 -10.40 -3.84 7.93
CA ASN A 96 -9.88 -2.76 8.73
C ASN A 96 -10.13 -1.41 8.04
N TYR A 97 -9.98 -1.38 6.72
CA TYR A 97 -10.10 -0.17 5.93
C TYR A 97 -10.85 -0.39 4.62
N THR A 98 -11.73 0.57 4.27
CA THR A 98 -12.47 0.58 3.02
C THR A 98 -11.84 1.54 2.00
N PHE A 99 -12.42 1.63 0.80
CA PHE A 99 -11.97 2.59 -0.22
C PHE A 99 -12.38 4.03 0.07
N TYR A 100 -13.34 4.26 0.98
CA TYR A 100 -13.67 5.61 1.44
C TYR A 100 -12.84 5.97 2.66
N THR A 101 -12.09 7.07 2.55
CA THR A 101 -11.08 7.46 3.56
C THR A 101 -11.74 7.96 4.83
N GLY A 102 -12.76 8.82 4.73
CA GLY A 102 -13.51 9.33 5.89
C GLY A 102 -12.70 10.21 6.86
N LYS A 103 -11.49 10.62 6.47
CA LYS A 103 -10.56 11.48 7.20
C LYS A 103 -9.63 12.20 6.23
N TRP A 104 -8.73 13.03 6.76
CA TRP A 104 -7.77 13.83 5.99
C TRP A 104 -8.45 14.68 4.91
N GLU A 105 -9.66 15.15 5.22
CA GLU A 105 -10.50 16.01 4.38
C GLU A 105 -10.89 15.39 3.02
N ALA A 106 -10.61 14.11 2.79
CA ALA A 106 -11.02 13.40 1.58
C ALA A 106 -12.50 13.01 1.65
N SER A 107 -13.29 13.57 0.72
CA SER A 107 -14.67 13.16 0.50
C SER A 107 -14.75 11.84 -0.31
N PRO A 108 -15.87 11.12 -0.29
CA PRO A 108 -16.09 9.96 -1.16
C PRO A 108 -15.89 10.28 -2.66
N GLU A 109 -16.22 11.50 -3.09
CA GLU A 109 -15.99 11.98 -4.45
C GLU A 109 -14.49 12.15 -4.76
N ASP A 110 -13.71 12.62 -3.79
CA ASP A 110 -12.26 12.72 -3.91
C ASP A 110 -11.62 11.33 -3.96
N ASP A 111 -12.06 10.41 -3.09
CA ASP A 111 -11.61 9.01 -3.07
C ASP A 111 -11.84 8.38 -4.45
N LYS A 112 -13.07 8.44 -4.97
CA LYS A 112 -13.40 7.91 -6.31
C LYS A 112 -12.51 8.52 -7.38
N ARG A 113 -12.34 9.86 -7.38
CA ARG A 113 -11.52 10.56 -8.38
C ARG A 113 -10.05 10.15 -8.34
N HIS A 114 -9.52 9.74 -7.19
CA HIS A 114 -8.14 9.27 -7.08
C HIS A 114 -8.01 7.78 -7.38
N TRP A 115 -8.88 6.94 -6.83
CA TRP A 115 -8.83 5.50 -7.07
C TRP A 115 -9.02 5.14 -8.54
N THR A 116 -9.90 5.84 -9.25
CA THR A 116 -10.13 5.63 -10.70
C THR A 116 -8.94 5.99 -11.59
N LYS A 117 -7.90 6.66 -11.06
CA LYS A 117 -6.63 6.86 -11.78
C LYS A 117 -5.82 5.58 -11.91
N PHE A 118 -6.08 4.57 -11.06
CA PHE A 118 -5.47 3.26 -11.18
C PHE A 118 -6.33 2.37 -12.08
N PRO A 119 -5.81 1.87 -13.22
CA PRO A 119 -6.56 0.94 -14.07
C PRO A 119 -6.96 -0.35 -13.32
N SER A 120 -6.16 -0.76 -12.35
CA SER A 120 -6.46 -1.89 -11.46
C SER A 120 -7.67 -1.65 -10.56
N PHE A 121 -8.14 -0.41 -10.38
CA PHE A 121 -9.33 -0.14 -9.59
C PHE A 121 -10.63 -0.23 -10.40
N THR A 122 -10.57 -0.06 -11.72
CA THR A 122 -11.76 -0.01 -12.59
C THR A 122 -12.73 -1.18 -12.40
N PRO A 123 -12.28 -2.45 -12.25
CA PRO A 123 -13.19 -3.57 -12.02
C PRO A 123 -13.95 -3.52 -10.68
N LEU A 124 -13.45 -2.74 -9.72
CA LEU A 124 -13.97 -2.66 -8.36
C LEU A 124 -14.98 -1.51 -8.18
N LEU A 125 -14.95 -0.52 -9.08
CA LEU A 125 -15.65 0.76 -8.95
C LEU A 125 -17.13 0.60 -8.57
N SER A 126 -17.88 -0.24 -9.29
CA SER A 126 -19.33 -0.38 -9.05
C SER A 126 -19.64 -0.87 -7.64
N GLN A 127 -18.85 -1.80 -7.10
CA GLN A 127 -19.05 -2.29 -5.73
C GLN A 127 -18.64 -1.24 -4.70
N VAL A 128 -17.54 -0.50 -4.96
CA VAL A 128 -17.13 0.62 -4.11
C VAL A 128 -18.18 1.72 -4.06
N GLU A 129 -18.82 2.05 -5.18
CA GLU A 129 -19.93 3.01 -5.21
C GLU A 129 -21.12 2.56 -4.36
N ASN A 130 -21.41 1.25 -4.33
CA ASN A 130 -22.54 0.70 -3.61
C ASN A 130 -22.33 0.68 -2.08
N ASP A 131 -21.17 0.27 -1.59
CA ASP A 131 -20.96 0.05 -0.15
C ASP A 131 -19.58 0.46 0.39
N GLY A 132 -18.78 1.17 -0.40
CA GLY A 132 -17.39 1.52 -0.07
C GLY A 132 -16.39 0.38 -0.29
N GLY A 133 -16.83 -0.73 -0.90
CA GLY A 133 -16.04 -1.92 -1.17
C GLY A 133 -16.08 -2.93 -0.04
N LYS A 134 -17.04 -2.85 0.88
CA LYS A 134 -17.15 -3.76 2.03
C LYS A 134 -17.49 -5.19 1.62
N SER A 135 -18.15 -5.36 0.49
CA SER A 135 -18.49 -6.68 -0.08
C SER A 135 -17.41 -7.27 -1.00
N LEU A 136 -16.32 -6.54 -1.25
CA LEU A 136 -15.22 -7.01 -2.09
C LEU A 136 -14.39 -8.07 -1.37
N ASP A 137 -14.05 -9.13 -2.10
CA ASP A 137 -13.00 -10.07 -1.72
C ASP A 137 -11.70 -9.68 -2.43
N LEU A 138 -10.75 -9.13 -1.67
CA LEU A 138 -9.44 -8.72 -2.16
C LEU A 138 -8.34 -9.76 -1.91
N SER A 139 -8.66 -10.91 -1.29
CA SER A 139 -7.67 -11.89 -0.82
C SER A 139 -6.76 -12.44 -1.93
N ASN A 140 -7.29 -12.55 -3.16
CA ASN A 140 -6.58 -13.01 -4.35
C ASN A 140 -6.48 -11.93 -5.44
N TYR A 141 -6.77 -10.68 -5.10
CA TYR A 141 -6.65 -9.59 -6.06
C TYR A 141 -5.16 -9.31 -6.34
N PRO A 142 -4.74 -9.13 -7.61
CA PRO A 142 -3.33 -8.99 -7.95
C PRO A 142 -2.72 -7.63 -7.56
N TYR A 143 -3.50 -6.77 -6.89
CA TYR A 143 -3.06 -5.45 -6.44
C TYR A 143 -3.48 -5.21 -5.00
N ILE A 144 -2.61 -4.54 -4.26
CA ILE A 144 -2.87 -4.06 -2.90
C ILE A 144 -3.04 -2.55 -2.97
N PHE A 145 -4.21 -2.07 -2.53
CA PHE A 145 -4.48 -0.64 -2.42
C PHE A 145 -4.14 -0.18 -1.00
N MET A 146 -3.52 0.99 -0.90
CA MET A 146 -3.08 1.55 0.37
C MET A 146 -3.25 3.06 0.41
N ARG A 147 -3.25 3.64 1.61
CA ARG A 147 -3.08 5.08 1.80
C ARG A 147 -1.87 5.34 2.67
N TRP A 148 -0.94 6.19 2.24
CA TRP A 148 0.28 6.52 3.00
C TRP A 148 0.23 7.96 3.47
N LYS A 149 0.37 8.17 4.77
CA LYS A 149 0.37 9.48 5.43
C LYS A 149 1.73 9.73 6.06
N GLU A 150 2.44 10.71 5.54
CA GLU A 150 3.64 11.25 6.18
C GLU A 150 3.26 11.93 7.51
N GLN A 151 3.98 11.58 8.58
CA GLN A 151 3.71 12.02 9.95
C GLN A 151 4.64 13.16 10.36
N TYR A 152 5.94 13.02 10.07
CA TYR A 152 6.95 14.00 10.46
C TYR A 152 8.21 13.90 9.59
N PHE A 153 8.96 15.00 9.52
CA PHE A 153 10.31 15.03 8.99
C PHE A 153 11.29 14.41 9.98
N VAL A 154 12.20 13.58 9.48
CA VAL A 154 13.16 12.82 10.29
C VAL A 154 14.46 13.61 10.51
N ASN A 155 14.97 14.25 9.45
CA ASN A 155 16.30 14.86 9.45
C ASN A 155 16.31 16.37 9.20
N VAL A 156 15.15 16.98 8.96
CA VAL A 156 15.00 18.42 8.69
C VAL A 156 13.82 18.99 9.48
N GLY A 157 13.78 20.32 9.62
CA GLY A 157 12.64 21.04 10.17
C GLY A 157 11.51 21.24 9.14
N THR A 158 10.38 21.76 9.61
CA THR A 158 9.21 22.11 8.77
C THR A 158 9.48 23.28 7.82
N ASP A 159 10.61 23.97 7.97
CA ASP A 159 11.07 25.10 7.17
C ASP A 159 11.87 24.68 5.92
N CYS A 160 11.99 23.37 5.63
CA CYS A 160 12.68 22.84 4.44
C CYS A 160 11.97 23.12 3.10
N GLY A 161 10.82 23.80 3.11
CA GLY A 161 10.08 24.18 1.90
C GLY A 161 9.23 23.07 1.28
N LEU A 162 9.14 21.91 1.91
CA LEU A 162 8.22 20.83 1.54
C LEU A 162 7.01 20.78 2.47
N THR A 163 5.89 20.29 1.96
CA THR A 163 4.69 20.00 2.74
C THR A 163 4.47 18.49 2.81
N ILE A 164 4.01 18.04 3.98
CA ILE A 164 3.59 16.66 4.25
C ILE A 164 2.14 16.62 4.76
N ALA A 165 1.36 17.68 4.52
CA ALA A 165 0.02 17.84 5.09
C ALA A 165 -0.97 16.77 4.58
N GLY A 166 -0.89 16.47 3.29
CA GLY A 166 -1.73 15.48 2.61
C GLY A 166 -1.29 14.04 2.84
N PHE A 167 -1.80 13.15 1.98
CA PHE A 167 -1.50 11.73 1.96
C PHE A 167 -1.47 11.21 0.52
N TYR A 168 -1.02 9.99 0.33
CA TYR A 168 -0.97 9.33 -0.98
C TYR A 168 -2.00 8.22 -1.06
N TYR A 169 -2.77 8.18 -2.13
CA TYR A 169 -3.43 6.97 -2.59
C TYR A 169 -2.38 6.12 -3.29
N VAL A 170 -2.27 4.84 -2.96
CA VAL A 170 -1.18 3.96 -3.40
C VAL A 170 -1.75 2.65 -3.93
N CYS A 171 -1.18 2.16 -5.02
CA CYS A 171 -1.47 0.85 -5.61
C CYS A 171 -0.15 0.09 -5.80
N PHE A 172 -0.07 -1.08 -5.17
CA PHE A 172 1.06 -2.00 -5.26
C PHE A 172 0.68 -3.21 -6.10
N SER A 173 1.55 -3.57 -7.05
CA SER A 173 1.39 -4.74 -7.91
C SER A 173 2.02 -5.97 -7.27
N CYS A 174 1.23 -7.02 -7.01
CA CYS A 174 1.75 -8.23 -6.39
C CYS A 174 2.68 -9.05 -7.31
N SER A 175 2.65 -8.81 -8.63
CA SER A 175 3.42 -9.59 -9.61
C SER A 175 4.85 -9.12 -9.80
N ASP A 176 5.08 -7.81 -9.75
CA ASP A 176 6.39 -7.18 -9.98
C ASP A 176 6.80 -6.20 -8.88
N GLY A 177 5.91 -5.96 -7.92
CA GLY A 177 6.06 -5.04 -6.81
C GLY A 177 6.20 -3.57 -7.17
N SER A 178 5.81 -3.19 -8.39
CA SER A 178 5.69 -1.78 -8.74
C SER A 178 4.71 -1.05 -7.81
N ILE A 179 5.04 0.18 -7.43
CA ILE A 179 4.21 1.05 -6.61
C ILE A 179 3.88 2.29 -7.42
N ASN A 180 2.59 2.57 -7.56
CA ASN A 180 2.09 3.81 -8.12
C ASN A 180 1.32 4.56 -7.06
N GLY A 181 1.40 5.88 -7.03
CA GLY A 181 0.66 6.68 -6.07
C GLY A 181 0.29 8.07 -6.56
N PHE A 182 -0.78 8.61 -6.00
CA PHE A 182 -1.22 9.97 -6.25
C PHE A 182 -1.36 10.70 -4.92
N TYR A 183 -0.66 11.82 -4.78
CA TYR A 183 -0.82 12.69 -3.62
C TYR A 183 -2.17 13.38 -3.66
N TYR A 184 -2.76 13.54 -2.49
CA TYR A 184 -3.94 14.33 -2.25
C TYR A 184 -3.72 15.25 -1.06
N ASP A 185 -4.00 16.53 -1.31
CA ASP A 185 -4.04 17.58 -0.30
C ASP A 185 -5.02 18.64 -0.85
N PRO A 186 -6.15 18.90 -0.18
CA PRO A 186 -7.14 19.86 -0.67
C PRO A 186 -6.61 21.30 -0.71
N ASN A 187 -5.51 21.58 0.02
CA ASN A 187 -4.88 22.89 0.09
C ASN A 187 -3.64 23.01 -0.81
N SER A 188 -3.27 21.94 -1.54
CA SER A 188 -2.10 21.95 -2.41
C SER A 188 -2.29 22.93 -3.58
N ARG A 189 -1.26 23.76 -3.81
CA ARG A 189 -1.18 24.65 -4.98
C ARG A 189 -0.74 23.94 -6.27
N TYR A 190 -0.28 22.70 -6.17
CA TYR A 190 0.08 21.88 -7.31
C TYR A 190 -1.13 21.11 -7.81
N LEU A 191 -1.25 20.99 -9.13
CA LEU A 191 -2.40 20.33 -9.77
C LEU A 191 -2.36 18.82 -9.51
N TYR A 192 -1.17 18.22 -9.60
CA TYR A 192 -0.97 16.80 -9.35
C TYR A 192 0.46 16.51 -8.87
N PHE A 193 0.59 15.64 -7.88
CA PHE A 193 1.81 14.87 -7.68
C PHE A 193 1.54 13.41 -7.99
N PHE A 194 2.37 12.83 -8.85
CA PHE A 194 2.31 11.44 -9.22
C PHE A 194 3.62 10.75 -8.82
N LEU A 195 3.48 9.71 -8.01
CA LEU A 195 4.57 8.88 -7.53
C LEU A 195 4.61 7.58 -8.33
N VAL A 196 5.81 7.22 -8.78
CA VAL A 196 6.08 5.90 -9.34
C VAL A 196 7.35 5.38 -8.71
N PHE A 197 7.28 4.19 -8.11
CA PHE A 197 8.44 3.45 -7.64
C PHE A 197 8.50 2.09 -8.31
N TYR A 198 9.74 1.64 -8.51
CA TYR A 198 10.05 0.30 -8.96
C TYR A 198 10.80 -0.44 -7.85
N ILE A 199 10.65 -1.76 -7.83
CA ILE A 199 11.49 -2.62 -7.00
C ILE A 199 12.91 -2.60 -7.56
N PHE A 200 13.86 -2.34 -6.67
CA PHE A 200 15.26 -2.70 -6.87
C PHE A 200 15.62 -3.79 -5.86
N VAL A 201 15.73 -5.03 -6.33
CA VAL A 201 16.40 -6.08 -5.57
C VAL A 201 17.90 -5.82 -5.74
N ASN A 202 18.58 -5.45 -4.65
CA ASN A 202 20.05 -5.45 -4.62
C ASN A 202 20.58 -6.89 -4.58
#